data_AF-A0A8B5Y2E6-F1
#
_entry.id   AF-A0A8B5Y2E6-F1
#
_cell.length_a   1.000
_cell.length_b   1.000
_cell.length_c   1.000
_cell.angle_alpha   90.00
_cell.angle_beta   90.00
_cell.angle_gamma   90.00
#
_symmetry.space_group_name_H-M   'P 1'
#
loop_
_entity.id
_entity.type
_entity.pdbx_description
1 polymer ?
#
loop_
_entity_poly.entity_id
_entity_poly.type
_entity_poly.pdbx_seq_one_letter_code
_entity_poly.pdbx_strand_id
1 'polypeptide(L)'
;MNSVILFDGECNFCDSSVQFIIKRDPQGLFHYASLQSEAGQELLKKYDVPADIDSMVLIERDKAYYKSSAALRICRRLQGAWKLLYGFIIVPSFIRNIVYDFIARNRYKWFGKKEESCMLPSPSVRKRFL
;
A
#
# COMPACT_ATOMS: atom_id res chain seq x y z
N MET A 1 11.48 12.58 -6.14
CA MET A 1 11.00 11.22 -6.50
C MET A 1 9.55 11.09 -6.08
N ASN A 2 8.73 10.48 -6.93
CA ASN A 2 7.34 10.17 -6.60
C ASN A 2 7.29 9.02 -5.60
N SER A 3 6.33 9.03 -4.68
CA SER A 3 6.17 7.95 -3.70
C SER A 3 5.56 6.74 -4.40
N VAL A 4 6.16 5.56 -4.22
CA VAL A 4 5.68 4.32 -4.86
C VAL A 4 5.10 3.39 -3.80
N ILE A 5 3.92 2.86 -4.07
CA ILE A 5 3.23 1.87 -3.24
C ILE A 5 3.36 0.52 -3.94
N LEU A 6 4.07 -0.41 -3.31
CA LEU A 6 4.11 -1.81 -3.74
C LEU A 6 2.97 -2.56 -3.07
N PHE A 7 2.23 -3.34 -3.84
CA PHE A 7 1.07 -4.08 -3.35
C PHE A 7 0.97 -5.45 -4.03
N ASP A 8 0.29 -6.39 -3.36
CA ASP A 8 0.01 -7.71 -3.94
C ASP A 8 -1.25 -7.65 -4.83
N GLY A 9 -1.07 -7.90 -6.13
CA GLY A 9 -2.14 -7.83 -7.13
C GLY A 9 -3.21 -8.93 -7.01
N GLU A 10 -2.89 -10.03 -6.33
CA GLU A 10 -3.77 -11.19 -6.15
C GLU A 10 -4.64 -11.08 -4.88
N CYS A 11 -4.39 -10.06 -4.04
CA CYS A 11 -5.10 -9.87 -2.77
C CYS A 11 -6.20 -8.79 -2.89
N ASN A 12 -7.46 -9.16 -2.64
CA ASN A 12 -8.59 -8.23 -2.63
C ASN A 12 -8.44 -7.07 -1.64
N PHE A 13 -7.82 -7.33 -0.49
CA PHE A 13 -7.56 -6.29 0.50
C PHE A 13 -6.54 -5.27 -0.02
N CYS A 14 -5.47 -5.74 -0.67
CA CYS A 14 -4.46 -4.88 -1.28
C CYS A 14 -5.07 -4.05 -2.42
N ASP A 15 -5.84 -4.68 -3.31
CA ASP A 15 -6.56 -4.00 -4.40
C ASP A 15 -7.54 -2.94 -3.86
N SER A 16 -8.38 -3.32 -2.88
CA SER A 16 -9.32 -2.40 -2.22
C SER A 16 -8.60 -1.23 -1.56
N SER A 17 -7.43 -1.49 -0.96
CA SER A 17 -6.58 -0.44 -0.36
C SER A 17 -6.05 0.51 -1.43
N VAL A 18 -5.56 0.00 -2.56
CA VAL A 18 -5.11 0.82 -3.70
C VAL A 18 -6.26 1.68 -4.24
N GLN A 19 -7.44 1.10 -4.47
CA GLN A 19 -8.61 1.86 -4.91
C GLN A 19 -9.03 2.92 -3.90
N PHE A 20 -8.96 2.60 -2.61
CA PHE A 20 -9.24 3.54 -1.53
C PHE A 20 -8.29 4.74 -1.55
N ILE A 21 -7.00 4.50 -1.78
CA ILE A 21 -5.94 5.51 -1.88
C ILE A 21 -6.14 6.37 -3.12
N ILE A 22 -6.36 5.76 -4.30
CA ILE A 22 -6.59 6.48 -5.56
C ILE A 22 -7.74 7.48 -5.42
N LYS A 23 -8.87 7.06 -4.82
CA LYS A 23 -10.04 7.93 -4.60
C LYS A 23 -9.77 9.12 -3.67
N ARG A 24 -8.70 9.07 -2.85
CA ARG A 24 -8.36 10.08 -1.82
C ARG A 24 -7.03 10.78 -2.07
N ASP A 25 -6.40 10.49 -3.20
CA ASP A 25 -5.20 11.14 -3.70
C ASP A 25 -5.46 11.70 -5.12
N PRO A 26 -6.28 12.77 -5.23
CA PRO A 26 -6.55 13.41 -6.52
C PRO A 26 -5.34 14.20 -7.05
N GLN A 27 -4.35 14.50 -6.20
CA GLN A 27 -3.10 15.13 -6.61
C GLN A 27 -2.15 14.16 -7.33
N GLY A 28 -2.42 12.85 -7.29
CA GLY A 28 -1.59 11.86 -7.96
C GLY A 28 -0.21 11.69 -7.33
N LEU A 29 -0.10 11.88 -6.01
CA LEU A 29 1.17 11.80 -5.29
C LEU A 29 1.76 10.39 -5.28
N PHE A 30 0.90 9.37 -5.25
CA PHE A 30 1.30 7.98 -5.22
C PHE A 30 1.28 7.32 -6.59
N HIS A 31 2.35 6.59 -6.89
CA HIS A 31 2.44 5.62 -7.96
C HIS A 31 2.33 4.21 -7.37
N TYR A 32 2.01 3.23 -8.19
CA TYR A 32 1.72 1.87 -7.74
C TYR A 32 2.52 0.88 -8.58
N ALA A 33 3.07 -0.15 -7.95
CA ALA A 33 3.65 -1.28 -8.65
C ALA A 33 3.22 -2.57 -7.97
N SER A 34 2.97 -3.60 -8.75
CA SER A 34 2.69 -4.92 -8.21
C SER A 34 3.97 -5.51 -7.61
N LEU A 35 3.88 -6.23 -6.49
CA LEU A 35 5.02 -6.99 -5.97
C LEU A 35 5.51 -8.03 -6.98
N GLN A 36 4.63 -8.52 -7.87
CA GLN A 36 4.97 -9.49 -8.91
C GLN A 36 5.50 -8.86 -10.22
N SER A 37 5.48 -7.53 -10.38
CA SER A 37 6.01 -6.89 -11.59
C SER A 37 7.53 -6.73 -11.53
N GLU A 38 8.16 -6.64 -12.70
CA GLU A 38 9.60 -6.39 -12.83
C GLU A 38 10.02 -5.11 -12.07
N ALA A 39 9.30 -4.01 -12.27
CA ALA A 39 9.52 -2.75 -11.55
C ALA A 39 9.37 -2.91 -10.02
N GLY A 40 8.38 -3.68 -9.56
CA GLY A 40 8.21 -3.96 -8.13
C GLY A 40 9.39 -4.73 -7.54
N GLN A 41 9.85 -5.78 -8.24
CA GLN A 41 11.00 -6.60 -7.84
C GLN A 41 12.31 -5.82 -7.81
N GLU A 42 12.54 -4.95 -8.79
CA GLU A 42 13.69 -4.03 -8.80
C GLU A 42 13.66 -3.08 -7.59
N LEU A 43 12.49 -2.53 -7.28
CA LEU A 43 12.33 -1.63 -6.15
C LEU A 43 12.53 -2.36 -4.81
N LEU A 44 12.02 -3.58 -4.64
CA LEU A 44 12.26 -4.39 -3.44
C LEU A 44 13.76 -4.62 -3.21
N LYS A 45 14.49 -5.01 -4.26
CA LYS A 45 15.94 -5.21 -4.21
C LYS A 45 16.68 -3.91 -3.91
N LYS A 46 16.31 -2.82 -4.57
CA LYS A 46 16.96 -1.51 -4.40
C LYS A 46 16.86 -0.97 -2.97
N TYR A 47 15.75 -1.23 -2.29
CA TYR A 47 15.50 -0.72 -0.93
C TYR A 47 15.65 -1.78 0.17
N ASP A 48 16.28 -2.92 -0.15
CA ASP A 48 16.56 -4.03 0.78
C ASP A 48 15.31 -4.49 1.55
N VAL A 49 14.19 -4.58 0.82
CA VAL A 49 12.93 -5.06 1.38
C VAL A 49 12.88 -6.58 1.25
N PRO A 50 12.50 -7.32 2.32
CA PRO A 50 12.38 -8.76 2.26
C PRO A 50 11.45 -9.22 1.12
N ALA A 51 11.90 -10.20 0.34
CA ALA A 51 11.17 -10.70 -0.82
C ALA A 51 9.90 -11.48 -0.45
N ASP A 52 9.81 -11.97 0.79
CA ASP A 52 8.67 -12.69 1.35
C ASP A 52 7.61 -11.76 1.96
N ILE A 53 7.70 -10.45 1.70
CA ILE A 53 6.75 -9.49 2.26
C ILE A 53 5.36 -9.68 1.65
N ASP A 54 4.40 -9.99 2.52
CA ASP A 54 2.99 -10.21 2.17
C ASP A 54 2.12 -8.96 2.46
N SER A 55 2.77 -7.81 2.58
CA SER A 55 2.15 -6.56 3.04
C SER A 55 2.44 -5.40 2.09
N MET A 56 1.59 -4.37 2.13
CA MET A 56 1.80 -3.16 1.35
C MET A 56 3.09 -2.44 1.80
N VAL A 57 3.91 -2.06 0.82
CA VAL A 57 5.17 -1.34 1.04
C VAL A 57 5.05 0.06 0.45
N LEU A 58 5.52 1.07 1.19
CA LEU A 58 5.64 2.44 0.72
C LEU A 58 7.12 2.78 0.57
N ILE A 59 7.52 3.19 -0.62
CA ILE A 59 8.81 3.81 -0.89
C ILE A 59 8.60 5.33 -0.93
N GLU A 60 9.19 6.03 0.04
CA GLU A 60 9.11 7.48 0.16
C GLU A 60 10.47 8.03 0.60
N ARG A 61 11.02 9.01 -0.15
CA ARG A 61 12.31 9.67 0.16
C ARG A 61 13.45 8.69 0.39
N ASP A 62 13.64 7.79 -0.57
CA ASP A 62 14.68 6.76 -0.58
C ASP A 62 14.63 5.77 0.59
N LYS A 63 13.46 5.65 1.24
CA LYS A 63 13.24 4.70 2.34
C LYS A 63 12.01 3.85 2.07
N ALA A 64 12.14 2.55 2.33
CA ALA A 64 11.01 1.63 2.37
C ALA A 64 10.36 1.61 3.75
N TYR A 65 9.04 1.61 3.76
CA TYR A 65 8.20 1.45 4.93
C TYR A 65 7.22 0.32 4.65
N TYR A 66 6.92 -0.50 5.66
CA TYR A 66 5.99 -1.62 5.54
C TYR A 66 5.08 -1.70 6.78
N LYS A 67 4.08 -2.59 6.74
CA LYS A 67 3.08 -2.78 7.79
C LYS A 67 2.39 -1.46 8.21
N SER A 68 2.18 -1.26 9.51
CA SER A 68 1.54 -0.08 10.07
C SER A 68 2.25 1.22 9.67
N SER A 69 3.58 1.19 9.49
CA SER A 69 4.34 2.39 9.12
C SER A 69 4.03 2.84 7.69
N ALA A 70 3.89 1.91 6.75
CA ALA A 70 3.44 2.23 5.39
C ALA A 70 2.02 2.81 5.41
N ALA A 71 1.09 2.11 6.06
CA ALA A 71 -0.32 2.51 6.11
C ALA A 71 -0.51 3.92 6.69
N LEU A 72 0.13 4.21 7.82
CA LEU A 72 0.03 5.53 8.47
C LEU A 72 0.65 6.64 7.62
N ARG A 73 1.81 6.39 6.99
CA ARG A 73 2.47 7.36 6.10
C ARG A 73 1.68 7.65 4.83
N ILE A 74 1.03 6.63 4.26
CA ILE A 74 0.09 6.82 3.16
C ILE A 74 -1.06 7.72 3.62
N CYS A 75 -1.71 7.38 4.74
CA CYS A 75 -2.83 8.14 5.30
C CYS A 75 -2.49 9.62 5.54
N ARG A 76 -1.26 9.94 5.96
CA ARG A 76 -0.76 11.31 6.14
C ARG A 76 -0.90 12.19 4.90
N ARG A 77 -0.84 11.61 3.71
CA ARG A 77 -0.87 12.33 2.41
C ARG A 77 -2.23 12.26 1.73
N LEU A 78 -3.18 11.50 2.28
CA LEU A 78 -4.54 11.43 1.77
C LEU A 78 -5.34 12.69 2.15
N GLN A 79 -6.29 13.07 1.30
CA GLN A 79 -7.21 14.16 1.59
C GLN A 79 -8.23 13.81 2.68
N GLY A 80 -8.86 14.81 3.30
CA GLY A 80 -9.90 14.64 4.31
C GLY A 80 -9.36 14.32 5.72
N ALA A 81 -10.16 13.60 6.51
CA ALA A 81 -9.82 13.25 7.90
C ALA A 81 -8.78 12.13 8.02
N TRP A 82 -8.41 11.46 6.93
CA TRP A 82 -7.48 10.32 6.93
C TRP A 82 -6.08 10.69 7.41
N LYS A 83 -5.66 11.95 7.20
CA LYS A 83 -4.41 12.48 7.75
C LYS A 83 -4.33 12.40 9.28
N LEU A 84 -5.48 12.41 9.98
CA LEU A 84 -5.54 12.30 11.44
C LEU A 84 -5.07 10.93 11.93
N LEU A 85 -5.25 9.87 11.13
CA LEU A 85 -4.75 8.53 11.47
C LEU A 85 -3.23 8.53 11.63
N TYR A 86 -2.50 9.43 10.96
CA TYR A 86 -1.05 9.55 11.16
C TYR A 86 -0.67 9.86 12.61
N GLY A 87 -1.57 10.41 13.44
CA GLY A 87 -1.33 10.59 14.88
C GLY A 87 -0.96 9.27 15.60
N PHE A 88 -1.44 8.12 15.12
CA PHE A 88 -1.07 6.81 15.66
C PHE A 88 0.39 6.44 15.42
N ILE A 89 1.17 7.24 14.69
CA ILE A 89 2.62 7.05 14.54
C ILE A 89 3.36 7.17 15.89
N ILE A 90 2.80 7.93 16.84
CA ILE A 90 3.32 8.11 18.20
C ILE A 90 3.24 6.79 18.99
N VAL A 91 2.28 5.93 18.65
CA VAL A 91 2.16 4.61 19.27
C VAL A 91 3.38 3.77 18.87
N PRO A 92 4.09 3.15 19.83
CA PRO A 92 5.24 2.30 19.56
C PRO A 92 4.94 1.24 18.50
N SER A 93 5.90 1.01 17.59
CA SER A 93 5.73 0.13 16.42
C SER A 93 5.25 -1.27 16.79
N PHE A 94 5.69 -1.83 17.93
CA PHE A 94 5.26 -3.14 18.39
C PHE A 94 3.74 -3.23 18.61
N ILE A 95 3.13 -2.21 19.22
CA ILE A 95 1.68 -2.20 19.49
C ILE A 95 0.90 -2.05 18.19
N ARG A 96 1.23 -1.03 17.38
CA ARG A 96 0.51 -0.80 16.12
C ARG A 96 0.73 -1.92 15.10
N ASN A 97 1.85 -2.63 15.16
CA ASN A 97 2.06 -3.83 14.34
C ASN A 97 1.20 -5.00 14.83
N ILE A 98 0.90 -5.17 16.11
CA ILE A 98 -0.06 -6.20 16.58
C ILE A 98 -1.44 -5.98 15.96
N VAL A 99 -1.92 -4.73 15.96
CA VAL A 99 -3.21 -4.37 15.33
C VAL A 99 -3.15 -4.60 13.82
N TYR A 100 -2.06 -4.17 13.17
CA TYR A 100 -1.87 -4.38 11.74
C TYR A 100 -1.86 -5.87 11.38
N ASP A 101 -1.10 -6.68 12.11
CA ASP A 101 -0.97 -8.11 11.90
C ASP A 101 -2.28 -8.84 12.20
N PHE A 102 -3.12 -8.31 13.10
CA PHE A 102 -4.49 -8.81 13.30
C PHE A 102 -5.36 -8.56 12.06
N ILE A 103 -5.35 -7.34 11.51
CA ILE A 103 -6.10 -7.03 10.27
C ILE A 103 -5.58 -7.86 9.11
N ALA A 104 -4.26 -7.94 8.94
CA ALA A 104 -3.60 -8.70 7.89
C ALA A 104 -3.96 -10.19 7.95
N ARG A 105 -4.00 -10.80 9.14
CA ARG A 105 -4.42 -12.21 9.32
C ARG A 105 -5.89 -12.45 8.99
N ASN A 106 -6.75 -11.46 9.23
CA ASN A 106 -8.18 -11.58 8.91
C ASN A 106 -8.53 -11.10 7.49
N ARG A 107 -7.56 -10.57 6.73
CA ARG A 107 -7.80 -9.94 5.41
C ARG A 107 -8.51 -10.87 4.43
N TYR A 108 -8.10 -12.13 4.35
CA TYR A 108 -8.74 -13.10 3.46
C TYR A 108 -10.11 -13.56 3.96
N LYS A 109 -10.36 -13.53 5.27
CA LYS A 109 -11.69 -13.83 5.84
C LYS A 109 -12.68 -12.69 5.63
N TRP A 110 -12.22 -11.44 5.69
CA TRP A 110 -13.08 -10.25 5.59
C TRP A 110 -13.25 -9.74 4.15
N PHE A 111 -12.23 -9.89 3.31
CA PHE A 111 -12.20 -9.35 1.95
C PHE A 111 -12.10 -10.43 0.87
N GLY A 112 -11.94 -11.71 1.23
CA GLY A 112 -11.76 -12.80 0.28
C GLY A 112 -10.39 -12.80 -0.44
N LYS A 113 -10.18 -13.77 -1.33
CA LYS A 113 -9.14 -13.74 -2.37
C LYS A 113 -9.78 -13.32 -3.69
N LYS A 114 -9.00 -12.71 -4.60
CA LYS A 114 -9.53 -12.22 -5.87
C LYS A 114 -9.92 -13.42 -6.74
N GLU A 115 -11.22 -13.64 -6.92
CA GLU A 115 -11.76 -14.41 -8.03
C GLU A 115 -11.93 -13.46 -9.22
N GLU A 116 -11.57 -13.93 -10.41
CA GLU A 116 -11.34 -13.15 -11.63
C GLU A 116 -12.46 -12.14 -11.95
N SER A 117 -12.33 -10.92 -11.43
CA SER A 117 -13.14 -9.77 -11.86
C SER A 117 -12.20 -8.62 -12.18
N CYS A 118 -11.94 -8.48 -13.47
CA CYS A 118 -11.00 -7.50 -14.01
C CYS A 118 -11.73 -6.16 -14.20
N MET A 119 -11.73 -5.31 -13.17
CA MET A 119 -12.10 -3.90 -13.35
C MET A 119 -10.94 -3.16 -14.03
N LEU A 120 -11.15 -2.73 -15.27
CA LEU A 120 -10.17 -1.96 -16.02
C LEU A 120 -10.12 -0.51 -15.47
N PRO A 121 -8.99 -0.06 -14.87
CA PRO A 121 -8.89 1.29 -14.35
C PRO A 121 -8.92 2.34 -15.46
N SER A 122 -9.33 3.57 -15.12
CA SER A 122 -9.36 4.70 -16.06
C SER A 122 -7.97 5.05 -16.60
N PRO A 123 -7.85 5.70 -17.77
CA PRO A 123 -6.55 6.02 -18.38
C PRO A 123 -5.64 6.89 -17.49
N SER A 124 -6.22 7.81 -16.70
CA SER A 124 -5.47 8.65 -15.76
C SER A 124 -4.90 7.85 -14.59
N VAL A 125 -5.62 6.82 -14.14
CA VAL A 125 -5.17 5.90 -13.11
C VAL A 125 -4.06 4.99 -13.64
N ARG A 126 -4.17 4.48 -14.89
CA ARG A 126 -3.14 3.64 -15.51
C ARG A 126 -1.77 4.29 -15.57
N LYS A 127 -1.69 5.61 -15.82
CA LYS A 127 -0.42 6.36 -15.82
C LYS A 127 0.32 6.35 -14.46
N ARG A 128 -0.38 5.98 -13.39
CA ARG A 128 0.18 5.90 -12.04
C ARG A 128 0.71 4.50 -11.71
N PHE A 129 0.49 3.51 -12.57
CA PHE A 129 1.05 2.16 -12.41
C PHE A 129 2.37 2.06 -13.17
N LEU A 130 3.38 1.49 -12.52
CA LEU A 130 4.72 1.24 -13.05
C LEU A 130 4.85 -0.21 -13.52
#